data_AF-B7PTA3-F1
#
_entry.id   AF-B7PTA3-F1
#
_cell.length_a   1.000
_cell.length_b   1.000
_cell.length_c   1.000
_cell.angle_alpha   90.00
_cell.angle_beta   90.00
_cell.angle_gamma   90.00
#
_symmetry.space_group_name_H-M   'P 1'
#
loop_
_entity.id
_entity.type
_entity.pdbx_description
1 polymer ?
#
loop_
_entity_poly.entity_id
_entity_poly.type
_entity_poly.pdbx_seq_one_letter_code
_entity_poly.pdbx_strand_id
1 'polypeptide(L)'
;ASEVRVPSPRDPSPTPSKQSADGCVASSTTALILENRPSNLPAKPPDEEHKHRLEYEEMVKAARKKELKEAAARRKQLEQQWRQEEQLVQATRTWVSDVLPRWETARHQRRTQELWWQGIPPSVRGHVWKLAVGNELNITSELYEICASRSRQVTRADDPDRADTRENSAHLIRLDVSRTFPQLGIFQE
;
A
#
# COMPACT_ATOMS: atom_id res chain seq x y z
N ALA A 1 -28.92 61.61 60.11
CA ALA A 1 -27.54 61.51 60.62
C ALA A 1 -26.76 60.60 59.67
N SER A 2 -25.75 61.03 58.92
CA SER A 2 -25.14 62.34 58.71
C SER A 2 -24.46 62.32 57.33
N GLU A 3 -24.61 63.40 56.56
CA GLU A 3 -23.77 63.72 55.39
C GLU A 3 -22.36 64.14 55.83
N VAL A 4 -21.34 63.83 55.02
CA VAL A 4 -20.17 64.71 54.81
C VAL A 4 -19.71 64.60 53.34
N ARG A 5 -19.26 65.74 52.81
CA ARG A 5 -19.07 66.14 51.40
C ARG A 5 -17.56 66.38 51.07
N VAL A 6 -17.06 65.77 49.98
CA VAL A 6 -16.22 66.25 48.82
C VAL A 6 -15.05 67.25 49.07
N PRO A 7 -13.81 67.12 48.47
CA PRO A 7 -13.51 67.45 47.04
C PRO A 7 -12.33 66.75 46.26
N SER A 8 -12.39 66.83 44.92
CA SER A 8 -11.38 66.54 43.83
C SER A 8 -10.20 67.57 43.80
N PRO A 9 -9.18 67.62 42.86
CA PRO A 9 -8.99 66.98 41.52
C PRO A 9 -7.53 66.60 41.06
N ARG A 10 -7.35 65.99 39.86
CA ARG A 10 -6.33 66.22 38.77
C ARG A 10 -5.83 64.95 38.01
N ASP A 11 -5.89 65.00 36.67
CA ASP A 11 -5.39 64.05 35.62
C ASP A 11 -3.83 64.08 35.44
N PRO A 12 -3.14 63.52 34.38
CA PRO A 12 -3.42 62.46 33.35
C PRO A 12 -2.25 61.44 33.04
N SER A 13 -2.53 60.39 32.24
CA SER A 13 -1.64 59.64 31.27
C SER A 13 -0.47 58.73 31.79
N PRO A 14 0.18 57.81 30.98
CA PRO A 14 0.03 57.41 29.57
C PRO A 14 -0.05 55.86 29.29
N THR A 15 -0.32 55.51 28.01
CA THR A 15 -0.30 54.18 27.34
C THR A 15 1.08 53.51 27.24
N PRO A 16 1.19 52.24 26.77
CA PRO A 16 1.46 51.99 25.35
C PRO A 16 0.57 50.85 24.78
N SER A 17 -0.19 51.07 23.70
CA SER A 17 0.23 51.08 22.28
C SER A 17 0.82 49.77 21.76
N LYS A 18 -0.05 49.02 21.06
CA LYS A 18 0.13 48.20 19.85
C LYS A 18 1.56 47.72 19.51
N GLN A 19 1.73 46.40 19.42
CA GLN A 19 2.37 45.80 18.24
C GLN A 19 1.57 44.57 17.79
N SER A 20 1.13 44.67 16.54
CA SER A 20 0.48 43.66 15.72
C SER A 20 1.41 42.46 15.50
N ALA A 21 1.05 41.31 16.07
CA ALA A 21 1.56 40.02 15.62
C ALA A 21 0.78 39.65 14.35
N ASP A 22 1.31 40.04 13.20
CA ASP A 22 0.79 39.57 11.92
C ASP A 22 1.07 38.07 11.84
N GLY A 23 0.00 37.29 11.96
CA GLY A 23 0.03 35.85 12.16
C GLY A 23 0.52 35.12 10.93
N CYS A 24 1.83 34.89 10.84
CA CYS A 24 2.34 33.74 10.13
C CYS A 24 2.10 32.52 11.01
N VAL A 25 0.93 31.87 10.85
CA VAL A 25 0.64 30.62 11.54
C VAL A 25 1.71 29.62 11.13
N ALA A 26 2.65 29.34 12.04
CA ALA A 26 3.73 28.39 11.86
C ALA A 26 3.14 26.99 11.65
N SER A 27 2.84 26.64 10.40
CA SER A 27 2.21 25.37 10.02
C SER A 27 3.12 24.14 10.27
N SER A 28 4.34 24.36 10.78
CA SER A 28 5.32 23.33 11.14
C SER A 28 6.08 23.78 12.40
N THR A 29 6.37 22.84 13.31
CA THR A 29 7.18 23.08 14.53
C THR A 29 8.58 23.63 14.21
N THR A 30 9.09 23.39 13.01
CA THR A 30 10.33 23.99 12.53
C THR A 30 10.22 25.48 12.21
N ALA A 31 9.04 26.03 11.89
CA ALA A 31 8.88 27.46 11.63
C ALA A 31 8.98 28.32 12.91
N LEU A 32 8.79 27.69 14.08
CA LEU A 32 8.95 28.33 15.39
C LEU A 32 10.43 28.68 15.72
N ILE A 33 11.38 28.14 14.96
CA ILE A 33 12.83 28.36 15.09
C ILE A 33 13.23 29.83 14.83
N LEU A 34 12.38 30.58 14.10
CA LEU A 34 12.56 32.00 13.77
C LEU A 34 11.89 32.95 14.78
N GLU A 35 11.09 32.43 15.72
CA GLU A 35 10.42 33.27 16.72
C GLU A 35 11.42 33.85 17.74
N ASN A 36 11.14 35.06 18.23
CA ASN A 36 11.95 35.69 19.25
C ASN A 36 11.82 34.97 20.61
N ARG A 37 12.90 34.96 21.39
CA ARG A 37 12.87 34.44 22.75
C ARG A 37 11.94 35.31 23.61
N PRO A 38 11.16 34.71 24.54
CA PRO A 38 10.29 35.47 25.42
C PRO A 38 11.11 36.40 26.33
N SER A 39 10.52 37.54 26.70
CA SER A 39 11.18 38.70 27.32
C SER A 39 11.86 38.44 28.68
N ASN A 40 11.60 37.28 29.29
CA ASN A 40 12.18 36.82 30.54
C ASN A 40 13.51 36.06 30.37
N LEU A 41 13.96 35.80 29.14
CA LEU A 41 15.28 35.23 28.84
C LEU A 41 16.14 36.25 28.08
N PRO A 42 17.46 36.26 28.29
CA PRO A 42 18.36 37.08 27.49
C PRO A 42 18.25 36.72 26.00
N ALA A 43 18.16 37.76 25.17
CA ALA A 43 18.10 37.63 23.72
C ALA A 43 19.31 36.84 23.19
N LYS A 44 19.08 36.09 22.12
CA LYS A 44 20.14 35.34 21.43
C LYS A 44 21.18 36.35 20.92
N PRO A 45 22.50 36.11 21.08
CA PRO A 45 23.51 36.99 20.49
C PRO A 45 23.33 37.04 18.96
N PRO A 46 23.63 38.19 18.32
CA PRO A 46 23.32 38.40 16.90
C PRO A 46 23.99 37.40 15.95
N ASP A 47 25.22 36.96 16.28
CA ASP A 47 25.96 35.97 15.50
C ASP A 47 25.29 34.59 15.53
N GLU A 48 24.77 34.18 16.68
CA GLU A 48 24.06 32.90 16.85
C GLU A 48 22.71 32.94 16.12
N GLU A 49 22.01 34.09 16.16
CA GLU A 49 20.76 34.27 15.43
C GLU A 49 20.97 34.18 13.91
N HIS A 50 22.02 34.83 13.39
CA HIS A 50 22.36 34.77 11.97
C HIS A 50 22.70 33.34 11.53
N LYS A 51 23.50 32.62 12.32
CA LYS A 51 23.82 31.21 12.06
C LYS A 51 22.57 30.33 12.02
N HIS A 52 21.69 30.49 13.01
CA HIS A 52 20.44 29.72 13.10
C HIS A 52 19.50 30.00 11.91
N ARG A 53 19.45 31.25 11.44
CA ARG A 53 18.66 31.64 10.27
C ARG A 53 19.18 30.97 8.99
N LEU A 54 20.50 30.93 8.80
CA LEU A 54 21.13 30.24 7.67
C LEU A 54 20.84 28.72 7.71
N GLU A 55 21.00 28.08 8.86
CA GLU A 55 20.73 26.64 9.04
C GLU A 55 19.25 26.31 8.78
N TYR A 56 18.32 27.14 9.25
CA TYR A 56 16.90 26.99 8.98
C TYR A 56 16.57 27.14 7.50
N GLU A 57 17.13 28.16 6.82
CA GLU A 57 16.94 28.32 5.38
C GLU A 57 17.46 27.12 4.59
N GLU A 58 18.62 26.58 4.94
CA GLU A 58 19.16 25.36 4.34
C GLU A 58 18.24 24.16 4.58
N MET A 59 17.72 23.99 5.80
CA MET A 59 16.77 22.94 6.14
C MET A 59 15.49 23.04 5.30
N VAL A 60 14.90 24.24 5.18
CA VAL A 60 13.69 24.47 4.37
C VAL A 60 13.97 24.21 2.89
N LYS A 61 15.12 24.67 2.36
CA LYS A 61 15.54 24.40 0.98
C LYS A 61 15.69 22.89 0.74
N ALA A 62 16.32 22.17 1.67
CA ALA A 62 16.50 20.72 1.60
C ALA A 62 15.15 19.98 1.68
N ALA A 63 14.27 20.37 2.60
CA ALA A 63 12.94 19.80 2.77
C ALA A 63 12.10 19.98 1.50
N ARG A 64 12.03 21.20 0.95
CA ARG A 64 11.33 21.49 -0.32
C ARG A 64 11.88 20.67 -1.49
N LYS A 65 13.21 20.53 -1.58
CA LYS A 65 13.85 19.72 -2.63
C LYS A 65 13.52 18.23 -2.50
N LYS A 66 13.50 17.70 -1.26
CA LYS A 66 13.11 16.31 -0.98
C LYS A 66 11.64 16.08 -1.32
N GLU A 67 10.75 16.97 -0.89
CA GLU A 67 9.32 16.89 -1.16
C GLU A 67 9.02 16.90 -2.67
N LEU A 68 9.66 17.79 -3.44
CA LEU A 68 9.49 17.85 -4.89
C LEU A 68 9.95 16.55 -5.58
N LYS A 69 11.08 15.97 -5.14
CA LYS A 69 11.57 14.69 -5.66
C LYS A 69 10.62 13.54 -5.34
N GLU A 70 10.13 13.45 -4.12
CA GLU A 70 9.19 12.42 -3.71
C GLU A 70 7.84 12.58 -4.42
N ALA A 71 7.34 13.80 -4.58
CA ALA A 71 6.12 14.07 -5.34
C ALA A 71 6.28 13.65 -6.81
N ALA A 72 7.43 13.96 -7.43
CA ALA A 72 7.72 13.51 -8.79
C ALA A 72 7.83 11.99 -8.90
N ALA A 73 8.47 11.32 -7.93
CA ALA A 73 8.57 9.86 -7.88
C ALA A 73 7.20 9.21 -7.71
N ARG A 74 6.36 9.71 -6.79
CA ARG A 74 4.97 9.26 -6.60
C ARG A 74 4.15 9.41 -7.87
N ARG A 75 4.24 10.57 -8.55
CA ARG A 75 3.54 10.78 -9.82
C ARG A 75 3.97 9.77 -10.88
N LYS A 76 5.27 9.53 -11.03
CA LYS A 76 5.80 8.54 -11.98
C LYS A 76 5.32 7.11 -11.66
N GLN A 77 5.26 6.74 -10.38
CA GLN A 77 4.76 5.42 -9.97
C GLN A 77 3.27 5.26 -10.29
N LEU A 78 2.45 6.27 -10.00
CA LEU A 78 1.02 6.26 -10.33
C LEU A 78 0.78 6.16 -11.84
N GLU A 79 1.54 6.91 -12.64
CA GLU A 79 1.47 6.82 -14.11
C GLU A 79 1.85 5.41 -14.62
N GLN A 80 2.84 4.75 -14.00
CA GLN A 80 3.22 3.39 -14.36
C GLN A 80 2.14 2.38 -14.00
N GLN A 81 1.54 2.50 -12.81
CA GLN A 81 0.43 1.64 -12.37
C GLN A 81 -0.77 1.79 -13.31
N TRP A 82 -1.13 3.03 -13.67
CA TRP A 82 -2.21 3.31 -14.61
C TRP A 82 -1.98 2.66 -15.97
N ARG A 83 -0.76 2.79 -16.53
CA ARG A 83 -0.41 2.16 -17.81
C ARG A 83 -0.50 0.63 -17.75
N GLN A 84 -0.08 0.01 -16.65
CA GLN A 84 -0.18 -1.44 -16.46
C GLN A 84 -1.63 -1.90 -16.36
N GLU A 85 -2.47 -1.14 -15.65
CA GLU A 85 -3.90 -1.42 -15.53
C GLU A 85 -4.59 -1.33 -16.89
N GLU A 86 -4.31 -0.28 -17.67
CA GLU A 86 -4.85 -0.13 -19.01
C GLU A 86 -4.43 -1.27 -19.94
N GLN A 87 -3.15 -1.67 -19.90
CA GLN A 87 -2.65 -2.84 -20.63
C GLN A 87 -3.39 -4.12 -20.22
N LEU A 88 -3.61 -4.33 -18.92
CA LEU A 88 -4.33 -5.50 -18.40
C LEU A 88 -5.79 -5.51 -18.88
N VAL A 89 -6.47 -4.36 -18.87
CA VAL A 89 -7.84 -4.23 -19.37
C VAL A 89 -7.90 -4.52 -20.88
N GLN A 90 -6.99 -3.97 -21.67
CA GLN A 90 -6.93 -4.23 -23.12
C GLN A 90 -6.61 -5.69 -23.43
N ALA A 91 -5.65 -6.29 -22.72
CA ALA A 91 -5.32 -7.70 -22.84
C ALA A 91 -6.54 -8.56 -22.51
N THR A 92 -7.23 -8.27 -21.41
CA THR A 92 -8.45 -8.99 -21.01
C THR A 92 -9.53 -8.94 -22.09
N ARG A 93 -9.77 -7.76 -22.67
CA ARG A 93 -10.74 -7.61 -23.78
C ARG A 93 -10.37 -8.46 -24.99
N THR A 94 -9.10 -8.47 -25.38
CA THR A 94 -8.59 -9.27 -26.50
C THR A 94 -8.74 -10.77 -26.22
N TRP A 95 -8.40 -11.21 -25.01
CA TRP A 95 -8.57 -12.60 -24.58
C TRP A 95 -10.05 -13.04 -24.67
N VAL A 96 -10.96 -12.26 -24.10
CA VAL A 96 -12.40 -12.58 -24.04
C VAL A 96 -13.06 -12.51 -25.41
N SER A 97 -12.73 -11.50 -26.22
CA SER A 97 -13.47 -11.23 -27.46
C SER A 97 -12.89 -11.98 -28.66
N ASP A 98 -11.56 -12.13 -28.73
CA ASP A 98 -10.88 -12.60 -29.94
C ASP A 98 -10.30 -14.00 -29.81
N VAL A 99 -9.67 -14.31 -28.67
CA VAL A 99 -8.90 -15.53 -28.47
C VAL A 99 -9.77 -16.68 -27.99
N LEU A 100 -10.44 -16.51 -26.84
CA LEU A 100 -11.21 -17.56 -26.19
C LEU A 100 -12.34 -18.12 -27.08
N PRO A 101 -13.13 -17.30 -27.80
CA PRO A 101 -14.22 -17.82 -28.64
C PRO A 101 -13.75 -18.71 -29.80
N ARG A 102 -12.48 -18.61 -30.20
CA ARG A 102 -11.90 -19.35 -31.33
C ARG A 102 -10.60 -20.04 -30.93
N TRP A 103 -10.55 -20.54 -29.70
CA TRP A 103 -9.34 -21.06 -29.05
C TRP A 103 -8.47 -21.94 -29.95
N GLU A 104 -9.06 -22.94 -30.61
CA GLU A 104 -8.32 -23.91 -31.43
C GLU A 104 -7.51 -23.28 -32.55
N THR A 105 -8.03 -22.22 -33.17
CA THR A 105 -7.31 -21.48 -34.21
C THR A 105 -6.45 -20.37 -33.64
N ALA A 106 -6.95 -19.67 -32.61
CA ALA A 106 -6.31 -18.48 -32.06
C ALA A 106 -5.03 -18.81 -31.27
N ARG A 107 -4.97 -19.95 -30.59
CA ARG A 107 -3.82 -20.36 -29.76
C ARG A 107 -2.50 -20.49 -30.53
N HIS A 108 -2.58 -20.78 -31.83
CA HIS A 108 -1.42 -20.95 -32.71
C HIS A 108 -0.99 -19.64 -33.40
N GLN A 109 -1.76 -18.57 -33.28
CA GLN A 109 -1.43 -17.29 -33.90
C GLN A 109 -0.29 -16.60 -33.14
N ARG A 110 0.66 -16.03 -33.88
CA ARG A 110 1.81 -15.31 -33.32
C ARG A 110 1.39 -14.20 -32.35
N ARG A 111 0.36 -13.42 -32.71
CA ARG A 111 -0.19 -12.35 -31.88
C ARG A 111 -0.70 -12.85 -30.53
N THR A 112 -1.36 -14.01 -30.51
CA THR A 112 -1.84 -14.63 -29.26
C THR A 112 -0.69 -15.12 -28.40
N GLN A 113 0.36 -15.68 -29.00
CA GLN A 113 1.56 -16.11 -28.27
C GLN A 113 2.33 -14.93 -27.68
N GLU A 114 2.46 -13.82 -28.43
CA GLU A 114 3.03 -12.57 -27.93
C GLU A 114 2.20 -12.02 -26.75
N LEU A 115 0.87 -12.04 -26.86
CA LEU A 115 -0.04 -11.64 -25.78
C LEU A 115 0.09 -12.55 -24.55
N TRP A 116 0.24 -13.87 -24.76
CA TRP A 116 0.49 -14.81 -23.68
C TRP A 116 1.82 -14.53 -22.99
N TRP A 117 2.88 -14.26 -23.75
CA TRP A 117 4.21 -13.97 -23.21
C TRP A 117 4.24 -12.72 -22.32
N GLN A 118 3.37 -11.75 -22.59
CA GLN A 118 3.15 -10.58 -21.74
C GLN A 118 2.42 -10.92 -20.42
N GLY A 119 1.77 -12.08 -20.35
CA GLY A 119 1.06 -12.60 -19.19
C GLY A 119 -0.44 -12.74 -19.44
N ILE A 120 -1.04 -13.79 -18.87
CA ILE A 120 -2.49 -14.01 -18.93
C ILE A 120 -3.17 -13.24 -17.79
N PRO A 121 -4.17 -12.38 -18.09
CA PRO A 121 -4.92 -11.66 -17.07
C PRO A 121 -5.55 -12.61 -16.03
N PRO A 122 -5.52 -12.26 -14.72
CA PRO A 122 -5.99 -13.14 -13.66
C PRO A 122 -7.43 -13.64 -13.85
N SER A 123 -8.33 -12.79 -14.35
CA SER A 123 -9.76 -13.10 -14.55
C SER A 123 -10.03 -14.20 -15.56
N VAL A 124 -9.19 -14.34 -16.60
CA VAL A 124 -9.36 -15.34 -17.66
C VAL A 124 -8.43 -16.54 -17.51
N ARG A 125 -7.42 -16.44 -16.63
CA ARG A 125 -6.37 -17.46 -16.45
C ARG A 125 -6.92 -18.85 -16.21
N GLY A 126 -7.91 -18.99 -15.33
CA GLY A 126 -8.53 -20.29 -15.05
C GLY A 126 -9.18 -20.92 -16.28
N HIS A 127 -9.78 -20.12 -17.16
CA HIS A 127 -10.39 -20.63 -18.39
C HIS A 127 -9.33 -20.99 -19.46
N VAL A 128 -8.35 -20.11 -19.66
CA VAL A 128 -7.24 -20.35 -20.60
C VAL A 128 -6.45 -21.60 -20.19
N TRP A 129 -6.11 -21.77 -18.91
CA TRP A 129 -5.35 -22.92 -18.43
C TRP A 129 -6.13 -24.23 -18.56
N LYS A 130 -7.45 -24.23 -18.30
CA LYS A 130 -8.29 -25.42 -18.53
C LYS A 130 -8.24 -25.85 -20.01
N LEU A 131 -8.33 -24.90 -20.93
CA LEU A 131 -8.26 -25.17 -22.36
C LEU A 131 -6.85 -25.61 -22.81
N ALA A 132 -5.79 -25.02 -22.25
CA ALA A 132 -4.42 -25.31 -22.60
C ALA A 132 -3.91 -26.66 -22.07
N VAL A 133 -4.27 -27.00 -20.82
CA VAL A 133 -3.93 -28.29 -20.21
C VAL A 133 -4.79 -29.41 -20.80
N GLY A 134 -6.07 -29.12 -21.10
CA GLY A 134 -7.01 -30.11 -21.60
C GLY A 134 -7.45 -31.12 -20.54
N ASN A 135 -8.12 -32.19 -20.98
CA ASN A 135 -8.57 -33.29 -20.13
C ASN A 135 -8.52 -34.62 -20.88
N GLU A 136 -7.33 -34.99 -21.38
CA GLU A 136 -7.13 -36.23 -22.16
C GLU A 136 -7.46 -37.49 -21.34
N LEU A 137 -7.30 -37.41 -20.01
CA LEU A 137 -7.65 -38.47 -19.07
C LEU A 137 -9.16 -38.62 -18.83
N ASN A 138 -9.98 -37.72 -19.39
CA ASN A 138 -11.44 -37.69 -19.23
C ASN A 138 -11.88 -37.73 -17.76
N ILE A 139 -11.15 -37.02 -16.88
CA ILE A 139 -11.50 -36.93 -15.47
C ILE A 139 -12.83 -36.21 -15.33
N THR A 140 -13.79 -36.87 -14.69
CA THR A 140 -15.13 -36.32 -14.41
C THR A 140 -15.23 -35.86 -12.95
N SER A 141 -16.21 -34.98 -12.67
CA SER A 141 -16.50 -34.55 -11.29
C SER A 141 -16.86 -35.73 -10.38
N GLU A 142 -17.57 -36.72 -10.91
CA GLU A 142 -17.95 -37.93 -10.18
C GLU A 142 -16.71 -38.74 -9.79
N LEU A 143 -15.79 -38.98 -10.74
CA LEU A 143 -14.56 -39.70 -10.48
C LEU A 143 -13.70 -38.98 -9.43
N TYR A 144 -13.60 -37.65 -9.53
CA TYR A 144 -12.90 -36.83 -8.53
C TYR A 144 -13.49 -37.05 -7.12
N GLU A 145 -14.81 -36.96 -6.95
CA GLU A 145 -15.45 -37.11 -5.64
C GLU A 145 -15.28 -38.52 -5.06
N ILE A 146 -15.36 -39.56 -5.89
CA ILE A 146 -15.11 -40.94 -5.48
C ILE A 146 -13.68 -41.07 -4.92
N CYS A 147 -12.68 -40.58 -5.65
CA CYS A 147 -11.28 -40.63 -5.23
C CYS A 147 -11.04 -39.79 -3.96
N ALA A 148 -11.61 -38.60 -3.88
CA ALA A 148 -11.48 -37.72 -2.71
C ALA A 148 -12.13 -38.34 -1.45
N SER A 149 -13.29 -38.98 -1.60
CA SER A 149 -13.95 -39.70 -0.51
C SER A 149 -13.09 -40.85 0.03
N ARG A 150 -12.50 -41.66 -0.87
CA ARG A 150 -11.60 -42.75 -0.49
C ARG A 150 -10.38 -42.24 0.26
N SER A 151 -9.72 -41.21 -0.26
CA SER A 151 -8.57 -40.57 0.39
C SER A 151 -8.91 -40.09 1.81
N ARG A 152 -10.05 -39.42 2.00
CA ARG A 152 -10.51 -38.97 3.33
C ARG A 152 -10.80 -40.10 4.30
N GLN A 153 -11.29 -41.26 3.83
CA GLN A 153 -11.51 -42.42 4.68
C GLN A 153 -10.18 -43.00 5.18
N VAL A 154 -9.18 -43.07 4.31
CA VAL A 154 -7.84 -43.57 4.65
C VAL A 154 -7.15 -42.65 5.65
N THR A 155 -7.22 -41.32 5.46
CA THR A 155 -6.63 -40.35 6.40
C THR A 155 -7.29 -40.35 7.78
N ARG A 156 -8.57 -40.75 7.89
CA ARG A 156 -9.28 -40.82 9.18
C ARG A 156 -9.10 -42.16 9.90
N ALA A 157 -8.75 -43.20 9.16
CA ALA A 157 -8.73 -44.54 9.71
C ALA A 157 -7.57 -44.77 10.68
N ASP A 158 -6.48 -43.98 10.64
CA ASP A 158 -5.27 -44.08 11.51
C ASP A 158 -5.03 -45.51 12.03
N ASP A 159 -5.13 -46.49 11.13
CA ASP A 159 -5.15 -47.90 11.48
C ASP A 159 -3.70 -48.39 11.39
N PRO A 160 -3.04 -48.68 12.54
CA PRO A 160 -1.63 -49.04 12.55
C PRO A 160 -1.32 -50.31 11.76
N ASP A 161 -2.34 -51.15 11.48
CA ASP A 161 -2.20 -52.39 10.71
C ASP A 161 -2.28 -52.18 9.18
N ARG A 162 -2.67 -50.99 8.70
CA ARG A 162 -2.71 -50.63 7.26
C ARG A 162 -1.52 -49.78 6.80
N ALA A 163 -0.51 -49.65 7.67
CA ALA A 163 0.67 -48.79 7.49
C ALA A 163 1.53 -49.10 6.25
N ASP A 164 1.42 -50.29 5.67
CA ASP A 164 2.20 -50.72 4.49
C ASP A 164 1.55 -50.41 3.13
N THR A 165 0.40 -49.75 3.11
CA THR A 165 -0.23 -49.35 1.85
C THR A 165 0.30 -48.01 1.37
N ARG A 166 0.54 -47.87 0.06
CA ARG A 166 1.08 -46.69 -0.67
C ARG A 166 0.36 -45.34 -0.38
N GLU A 167 -0.78 -45.38 0.31
CA GLU A 167 -1.55 -44.24 0.82
C GLU A 167 -1.02 -43.66 2.15
N ASN A 168 -0.01 -44.28 2.78
CA ASN A 168 0.61 -43.80 4.03
C ASN A 168 1.58 -42.60 3.83
N SER A 169 1.64 -42.02 2.62
CA SER A 169 2.40 -40.80 2.32
C SER A 169 1.65 -39.50 2.66
N ALA A 170 0.43 -39.59 3.21
CA ALA A 170 -0.41 -38.43 3.53
C ALA A 170 0.28 -37.43 4.48
N HIS A 171 1.16 -37.90 5.38
CA HIS A 171 1.96 -37.01 6.23
C HIS A 171 2.91 -36.10 5.43
N LEU A 172 3.44 -36.57 4.29
CA LEU A 172 4.28 -35.77 3.40
C LEU A 172 3.49 -34.65 2.74
N ILE A 173 2.21 -34.89 2.41
CA ILE A 173 1.32 -33.86 1.86
C ILE A 173 1.12 -32.73 2.87
N ARG A 174 0.84 -33.05 4.15
CA ARG A 174 0.67 -32.04 5.21
C ARG A 174 1.95 -31.20 5.40
N LEU A 175 3.10 -31.87 5.40
CA LEU A 175 4.40 -31.19 5.47
C LEU A 175 4.59 -30.22 4.30
N ASP A 176 4.30 -30.64 3.06
CA ASP A 176 4.42 -29.78 1.88
C ASP A 176 3.45 -28.60 1.89
N VAL A 177 2.20 -28.82 2.30
CA VAL A 177 1.19 -27.77 2.43
C VAL A 177 1.65 -26.67 3.39
N SER A 178 2.20 -27.04 4.56
CA SER A 178 2.66 -26.08 5.58
C SER A 178 3.74 -25.10 5.08
N ARG A 179 4.58 -25.53 4.13
CA ARG A 179 5.67 -24.73 3.54
C ARG A 179 5.34 -24.14 2.18
N THR A 180 4.14 -24.39 1.65
CA THR A 180 3.71 -23.91 0.34
C THR A 180 3.17 -22.48 0.45
N PHE A 181 3.99 -21.51 0.02
CA PHE A 181 3.66 -20.07 0.01
C PHE A 181 3.06 -19.56 1.35
N PRO A 182 3.75 -19.76 2.49
CA PRO A 182 3.21 -19.43 3.82
C PRO A 182 2.86 -17.94 3.98
N GLN A 183 3.55 -17.05 3.26
CA GLN A 183 3.29 -15.61 3.29
C GLN A 183 1.92 -15.21 2.71
N LEU A 184 1.26 -16.10 1.96
CA LEU A 184 -0.06 -15.82 1.38
C LEU A 184 -1.21 -16.14 2.33
N GLY A 185 -1.01 -17.01 3.33
CA GLY A 185 -2.00 -17.31 4.36
C GLY A 185 -3.31 -17.95 3.88
N ILE A 186 -3.32 -18.55 2.69
CA ILE A 186 -4.53 -19.12 2.05
C ILE A 186 -4.46 -20.63 1.82
N PHE A 187 -3.28 -21.24 2.00
CA PHE A 187 -3.05 -22.65 1.71
C PHE A 187 -2.79 -23.50 2.96
N GLN A 188 -2.55 -22.87 4.11
CA GLN A 188 -2.30 -23.54 5.37
C GLN A 188 -3.64 -24.03 5.97
N GLU A 189 -3.61 -25.21 6.59
CA GLU A 189 -4.75 -25.81 7.32
C GLU A 189 -4.98 -25.18 8.69
#